data_AF-A0AA85FIN9-F1
#
_entry.id   AF-A0AA85FIN9-F1
#
_cell.length_a   1.000
_cell.length_b   1.000
_cell.length_c   1.000
_cell.angle_alpha   90.00
_cell.angle_beta   90.00
_cell.angle_gamma   90.00
#
_symmetry.space_group_name_H-M   'P 1'
#
loop_
_entity.id
_entity.type
_entity.pdbx_description
1 polymer ?
#
loop_
_entity_poly.entity_id
_entity_poly.type
_entity_poly.pdbx_seq_one_letter_code
_entity_poly.pdbx_strand_id
1 'polypeptide(L)'
;MHLLKAVVYVNEYEYNLFIRPDTCNARFRVWFNFTVENTKHEQQQRRLDLITITHPSNLNETANKKRVIFVTARVHPGETPSSYVCQGFIDFMVSDHSIAQQLRERLIFKIVPMLNPDGVYLGNYRSSLMGFDLNRQWQSPSLWAHPTIYATKQLLMNLDNNPFIDVNFFIDIHAHSTLMNGFMYGNIYEDEKRAERQARFPSLLSQFAEDFSLPQTNFNKDTLKAGTGRRTLGGILDDHTICYTLEVSFYSYTNMLTNEMIPYTEEKYARLGRNLARTFYEYYSNEGILCKMSSSSRGDSIHSSDNISISSYSLHNNHNLSNINSEDDHSQHHHNNVNNYGINKESIVQTTSSKYCLKDRLKYNYDQLKRLNQTLNSLSCSTISDSFSVSSHSLRSTSKDKS
;
A
#
# COMPACT_ATOMS: atom_id res chain seq x y z
N MET A 1 -23.04 23.79 -15.96
CA MET A 1 -21.65 24.19 -16.26
C MET A 1 -21.07 23.13 -17.19
N HIS A 2 -21.07 23.35 -18.50
CA HIS A 2 -20.72 22.31 -19.47
C HIS A 2 -19.19 22.16 -19.54
N LEU A 3 -18.69 20.98 -19.16
CA LEU A 3 -17.25 20.63 -19.12
C LEU A 3 -16.73 20.19 -20.51
N LEU A 4 -17.63 19.95 -21.45
CA LEU A 4 -17.32 19.79 -22.87
C LEU A 4 -17.66 21.06 -23.63
N LYS A 5 -16.81 21.41 -24.59
CA LYS A 5 -17.04 22.50 -25.55
C LYS A 5 -18.09 22.09 -26.58
N ALA A 6 -18.04 20.85 -27.06
CA ALA A 6 -19.01 20.29 -28.00
C ALA A 6 -18.96 18.75 -28.00
N VAL A 7 -20.09 18.14 -28.37
CA VAL A 7 -20.22 16.71 -28.70
C VAL A 7 -20.84 16.65 -30.09
N VAL A 8 -20.19 15.97 -31.03
CA VAL A 8 -20.68 15.77 -32.39
C VAL A 8 -20.93 14.29 -32.59
N TYR A 9 -22.19 13.91 -32.78
CA TYR A 9 -22.55 12.55 -33.17
C TYR A 9 -22.14 12.34 -34.63
N VAL A 10 -21.31 11.33 -34.88
CA VAL A 10 -20.76 11.05 -36.23
C VAL A 10 -21.52 9.89 -36.87
N ASN A 11 -21.72 8.79 -36.13
CA ASN A 11 -22.51 7.64 -36.54
C ASN A 11 -22.86 6.75 -35.33
N GLU A 12 -23.53 5.61 -35.56
CA GLU A 12 -24.00 4.66 -34.53
C GLU A 12 -22.96 4.28 -33.48
N TYR A 13 -21.67 4.29 -33.82
CA TYR A 13 -20.59 3.85 -32.95
C TYR A 13 -19.57 4.96 -32.63
N GLU A 14 -19.79 6.19 -33.10
CA GLU A 14 -18.76 7.22 -33.07
C GLU A 14 -19.31 8.60 -32.67
N TYR A 15 -18.62 9.21 -31.71
CA TYR A 15 -18.85 10.57 -31.26
C TYR A 15 -17.50 11.31 -31.21
N ASN A 16 -17.47 12.51 -31.77
CA ASN A 16 -16.34 13.43 -31.63
C ASN A 16 -16.57 14.35 -30.42
N LEU A 17 -15.67 14.29 -29.44
CA LEU A 17 -15.74 15.06 -28.21
C LEU A 17 -14.70 16.19 -28.21
N PHE A 18 -15.13 17.41 -27.92
CA PHE A 18 -14.26 18.57 -27.82
C PHE A 18 -14.19 19.04 -26.36
N ILE A 19 -13.04 18.87 -25.72
CA ILE A 19 -12.82 19.22 -24.31
C ILE A 19 -12.70 20.74 -24.17
N ARG A 20 -13.46 21.31 -23.22
CA ARG A 20 -13.39 22.74 -22.89
C ARG A 20 -12.10 23.02 -22.10
N PRO A 21 -11.27 24.00 -22.49
CA PRO A 21 -10.14 24.41 -21.67
C PRO A 21 -10.60 25.09 -20.38
N ASP A 22 -9.70 25.19 -19.41
CA ASP A 22 -9.96 25.92 -18.17
C ASP A 22 -10.24 27.41 -18.45
N THR A 23 -11.14 27.99 -17.65
CA THR A 23 -11.73 29.33 -17.88
C THR A 23 -10.67 30.42 -18.07
N CYS A 24 -9.49 30.29 -17.47
CA CYS A 24 -8.41 31.28 -17.54
C CYS A 24 -7.10 30.72 -18.12
N ASN A 25 -7.09 29.50 -18.67
CA ASN A 25 -5.89 28.93 -19.26
C ASN A 25 -6.19 27.96 -20.40
N ALA A 26 -5.95 28.41 -21.63
CA ALA A 26 -6.24 27.64 -22.85
C ALA A 26 -5.35 26.40 -23.04
N ARG A 27 -4.23 26.29 -22.30
CA ARG A 27 -3.29 25.15 -22.36
C ARG A 27 -3.69 23.99 -21.44
N PHE A 28 -4.41 24.25 -20.35
CA PHE A 28 -4.82 23.19 -19.43
C PHE A 28 -6.16 22.57 -19.87
N ARG A 29 -6.13 21.25 -20.13
CA ARG A 29 -7.26 20.42 -20.55
C ARG A 29 -7.12 19.05 -19.89
N VAL A 30 -7.61 18.91 -18.67
CA VAL A 30 -7.42 17.68 -17.88
C VAL A 30 -8.74 16.96 -17.60
N TRP A 31 -9.86 17.70 -17.51
CA TRP A 31 -11.12 17.17 -17.00
C TRP A 31 -12.24 17.21 -18.03
N PHE A 32 -13.00 16.11 -18.17
CA PHE A 32 -14.21 16.02 -18.98
C PHE A 32 -15.30 15.21 -18.26
N ASN A 33 -16.57 15.53 -18.51
CA ASN A 33 -17.73 14.80 -18.01
C ASN A 33 -18.85 14.88 -19.04
N PHE A 34 -19.38 13.73 -19.45
CA PHE A 34 -20.54 13.61 -20.33
C PHE A 34 -21.30 12.32 -20.05
N THR A 35 -22.56 12.27 -20.48
CA THR A 35 -23.46 11.14 -20.30
C THR A 35 -23.91 10.65 -21.67
N VAL A 36 -23.86 9.33 -21.88
CA VAL A 36 -24.40 8.65 -23.07
C VAL A 36 -25.59 7.82 -22.61
N GLU A 37 -26.79 8.15 -23.07
CA GLU A 37 -28.05 7.56 -22.57
C GLU A 37 -28.59 6.40 -23.42
N ASN A 38 -27.81 5.90 -24.40
CA ASN A 38 -28.19 4.83 -25.34
C ASN A 38 -27.41 3.51 -25.15
N THR A 39 -26.88 3.25 -23.94
CA THR A 39 -26.28 1.94 -23.64
C THR A 39 -27.39 0.95 -23.25
N LYS A 40 -27.51 -0.16 -23.98
CA LYS A 40 -28.57 -1.17 -23.77
C LYS A 40 -28.62 -1.64 -22.31
N HIS A 41 -29.85 -1.84 -21.85
CA HIS A 41 -30.25 -2.10 -20.46
C HIS A 41 -30.08 -3.58 -20.05
N GLU A 42 -28.89 -4.14 -20.26
CA GLU A 42 -28.50 -5.41 -19.63
C GLU A 42 -27.32 -5.08 -18.72
N GLN A 43 -27.57 -5.09 -17.40
CA GLN A 43 -26.55 -4.87 -16.38
C GLN A 43 -25.29 -5.63 -16.77
N GLN A 44 -24.16 -4.94 -16.91
CA GLN A 44 -22.93 -5.64 -17.25
C GLN A 44 -22.66 -6.69 -16.16
N GLN A 45 -22.72 -7.99 -16.51
CA GLN A 45 -22.59 -9.12 -15.59
C GLN A 45 -21.17 -9.67 -15.63
N ARG A 46 -20.16 -8.80 -15.48
CA ARG A 46 -18.78 -9.31 -15.50
C ARG A 46 -18.52 -10.16 -14.27
N ARG A 47 -17.80 -11.26 -14.48
CA ARG A 47 -17.46 -12.18 -13.41
C ARG A 47 -16.60 -11.47 -12.37
N LEU A 48 -16.95 -11.68 -11.11
CA LEU A 48 -16.06 -11.39 -10.00
C LEU A 48 -15.21 -12.64 -9.76
N ASP A 49 -13.97 -12.59 -10.24
CA ASP A 49 -13.07 -13.73 -10.10
C ASP A 49 -12.44 -13.77 -8.70
N LEU A 50 -12.36 -14.97 -8.13
CA LEU A 50 -11.65 -15.26 -6.89
C LEU A 50 -10.56 -16.28 -7.19
N ILE A 51 -9.31 -15.90 -6.95
CA ILE A 51 -8.14 -16.76 -7.09
C ILE A 51 -7.81 -17.35 -5.72
N THR A 52 -7.62 -18.66 -5.65
CA THR A 52 -7.11 -19.34 -4.45
C THR A 52 -5.72 -19.90 -4.75
N ILE A 53 -4.71 -19.47 -3.99
CA ILE A 53 -3.33 -19.97 -4.11
C ILE A 53 -2.95 -20.65 -2.81
N THR A 54 -2.71 -21.95 -2.86
CA THR A 54 -2.27 -22.78 -1.71
C THR A 54 -1.81 -24.15 -2.19
N HIS A 55 -1.15 -24.91 -1.33
CA HIS A 55 -0.86 -26.32 -1.57
C HIS A 55 -2.14 -27.17 -1.47
N PRO A 56 -2.37 -28.16 -2.36
CA PRO A 56 -3.60 -28.96 -2.38
C PRO A 56 -3.96 -29.64 -1.05
N SER A 57 -2.97 -29.99 -0.22
CA SER A 57 -3.21 -30.56 1.12
C SER A 57 -4.06 -29.64 2.01
N ASN A 58 -4.00 -28.33 1.80
CA ASN A 58 -4.74 -27.34 2.58
C ASN A 58 -6.22 -27.24 2.16
N LEU A 59 -6.61 -27.89 1.06
CA LEU A 59 -8.00 -27.92 0.61
C LEU A 59 -8.82 -29.02 1.32
N ASN A 60 -8.17 -30.07 1.80
CA ASN A 60 -8.82 -31.17 2.51
C ASN A 60 -9.34 -30.73 3.88
N GLU A 61 -10.52 -31.20 4.29
CA GLU A 61 -11.06 -31.00 5.64
C GLU A 61 -10.22 -31.79 6.66
N THR A 62 -9.16 -31.16 7.15
CA THR A 62 -8.30 -31.69 8.21
C THR A 62 -8.58 -30.92 9.50
N ALA A 63 -8.31 -31.55 10.65
CA ALA A 63 -8.56 -30.96 11.97
C ALA A 63 -7.68 -29.74 12.30
N ASN A 64 -6.67 -29.42 11.48
CA ASN A 64 -5.76 -28.30 11.73
C ASN A 64 -6.37 -26.99 11.25
N LYS A 65 -6.35 -25.97 12.11
CA LYS A 65 -6.81 -24.61 11.77
C LYS A 65 -5.98 -24.04 10.61
N LYS A 66 -6.63 -23.62 9.54
CA LYS A 66 -6.03 -23.12 8.30
C LYS A 66 -5.97 -21.60 8.33
N ARG A 67 -4.81 -21.02 8.01
CA ARG A 67 -4.63 -19.56 7.98
C ARG A 67 -4.93 -19.00 6.61
N VAL A 68 -5.83 -18.02 6.55
CA VAL A 68 -6.24 -17.36 5.32
C VAL A 68 -5.73 -15.92 5.30
N ILE A 69 -5.12 -15.57 4.16
CA ILE A 69 -4.78 -14.21 3.78
C ILE A 69 -5.74 -13.78 2.67
N PHE A 70 -6.53 -12.76 2.92
CA PHE A 70 -7.47 -12.23 1.95
C PHE A 70 -6.93 -10.93 1.35
N VAL A 71 -6.81 -10.90 0.02
CA VAL A 71 -6.33 -9.73 -0.71
C VAL A 71 -7.38 -9.31 -1.73
N THR A 72 -7.66 -8.02 -1.79
CA THR A 72 -8.52 -7.44 -2.81
C THR A 72 -7.77 -6.31 -3.49
N ALA A 73 -8.05 -6.09 -4.76
CA ALA A 73 -7.51 -4.96 -5.49
C ALA A 73 -8.59 -4.33 -6.36
N ARG A 74 -8.30 -3.11 -6.79
CA ARG A 74 -9.01 -2.47 -7.89
C ARG A 74 -10.51 -2.24 -7.64
N VAL A 75 -10.86 -1.81 -6.43
CA VAL A 75 -12.24 -1.36 -6.13
C VAL A 75 -12.56 -0.02 -6.81
N HIS A 76 -11.59 0.88 -6.93
CA HIS A 76 -11.73 2.11 -7.71
C HIS A 76 -11.20 1.92 -9.14
N PRO A 77 -12.01 2.17 -10.18
CA PRO A 77 -11.64 1.91 -11.56
C PRO A 77 -10.57 2.81 -12.22
N GLY A 78 -10.03 3.80 -11.53
CA GLY A 78 -8.91 4.61 -12.01
C GLY A 78 -7.57 4.06 -11.58
N GLU A 79 -7.55 3.24 -10.53
CA GLU A 79 -6.35 2.84 -9.79
C GLU A 79 -5.65 1.64 -10.45
N THR A 80 -5.23 1.78 -11.71
CA THR A 80 -4.49 0.74 -12.43
C THR A 80 -3.18 0.29 -11.75
N PRO A 81 -2.44 1.14 -10.98
CA PRO A 81 -1.30 0.66 -10.20
C PRO A 81 -1.62 -0.52 -9.28
N SER A 82 -2.83 -0.52 -8.69
CA SER A 82 -3.26 -1.61 -7.81
C SER A 82 -3.30 -2.97 -8.52
N SER A 83 -3.63 -2.99 -9.82
CA SER A 83 -3.62 -4.20 -10.65
C SER A 83 -2.21 -4.75 -10.82
N TYR A 84 -1.22 -3.90 -11.10
CA TYR A 84 0.17 -4.33 -11.28
C TYR A 84 0.79 -4.83 -9.98
N VAL A 85 0.49 -4.17 -8.84
CA VAL A 85 0.90 -4.67 -7.51
C VAL A 85 0.26 -6.04 -7.25
N CYS A 86 -1.03 -6.19 -7.51
CA CYS A 86 -1.75 -7.46 -7.32
C CYS A 86 -1.19 -8.56 -8.24
N GLN A 87 -0.91 -8.24 -9.49
CA GLN A 87 -0.30 -9.15 -10.46
C GLN A 87 1.09 -9.62 -9.99
N GLY A 88 1.97 -8.69 -9.60
CA GLY A 88 3.29 -9.07 -9.10
C GLY A 88 3.23 -9.94 -7.84
N PHE A 89 2.24 -9.70 -6.96
CA PHE A 89 1.96 -10.57 -5.82
C PHE A 89 1.56 -11.98 -6.28
N ILE A 90 0.60 -12.10 -7.20
CA ILE A 90 0.13 -13.38 -7.75
C ILE A 90 1.29 -14.12 -8.44
N ASP A 91 2.02 -13.47 -9.34
CA ASP A 91 3.11 -14.04 -10.13
C ASP A 91 4.19 -14.65 -9.23
N PHE A 92 4.56 -13.94 -8.16
CA PHE A 92 5.49 -14.49 -7.17
C PHE A 92 4.89 -15.67 -6.42
N MET A 93 3.63 -15.53 -5.98
CA MET A 93 2.94 -16.57 -5.22
C MET A 93 2.67 -17.86 -6.01
N VAL A 94 2.71 -17.84 -7.35
CA VAL A 94 2.61 -19.06 -8.20
C VAL A 94 3.97 -19.56 -8.70
N SER A 95 5.04 -18.79 -8.51
CA SER A 95 6.38 -19.17 -8.96
C SER A 95 6.98 -20.36 -8.20
N ASP A 96 8.08 -20.90 -8.74
CA ASP A 96 8.89 -21.95 -8.11
C ASP A 96 9.86 -21.44 -7.04
N HIS A 97 9.76 -20.16 -6.66
CA HIS A 97 10.60 -19.60 -5.61
C HIS A 97 10.34 -20.33 -4.28
N SER A 98 11.41 -20.71 -3.56
CA SER A 98 11.34 -21.45 -2.28
C SER A 98 10.43 -20.78 -1.23
N ILE A 99 10.55 -19.47 -1.07
CA ILE A 99 9.65 -18.65 -0.24
C ILE A 99 8.17 -18.85 -0.64
N ALA A 100 7.86 -18.79 -1.93
CA ALA A 100 6.49 -18.96 -2.41
C ALA A 100 5.97 -20.38 -2.15
N GLN A 101 6.81 -21.41 -2.32
CA GLN A 101 6.47 -22.79 -1.98
C GLN A 101 6.13 -22.93 -0.48
N GLN A 102 6.99 -22.44 0.42
CA GLN A 102 6.75 -22.48 1.86
C GLN A 102 5.47 -21.73 2.27
N LEU A 103 5.21 -20.57 1.66
CA LEU A 103 3.97 -19.83 1.89
C LEU A 103 2.75 -20.67 1.48
N ARG A 104 2.77 -21.29 0.29
CA ARG A 104 1.67 -22.14 -0.19
C ARG A 104 1.46 -23.38 0.68
N GLU A 105 2.51 -23.96 1.24
CA GLU A 105 2.43 -25.14 2.10
C GLU A 105 1.63 -24.89 3.39
N ARG A 106 1.71 -23.68 3.97
CA ARG A 106 1.13 -23.39 5.29
C ARG A 106 -0.03 -22.41 5.29
N LEU A 107 -0.21 -21.64 4.21
CA LEU A 107 -1.18 -20.56 4.13
C LEU A 107 -2.10 -20.72 2.93
N ILE A 108 -3.28 -20.13 3.02
CA ILE A 108 -4.27 -20.05 1.94
C ILE A 108 -4.43 -18.58 1.55
N PHE A 109 -4.11 -18.25 0.31
CA PHE A 109 -4.31 -16.91 -0.23
C PHE A 109 -5.60 -16.88 -1.02
N LYS A 110 -6.52 -15.98 -0.65
CA LYS A 110 -7.78 -15.70 -1.34
C LYS A 110 -7.67 -14.30 -1.95
N ILE A 111 -7.66 -14.20 -3.27
CA ILE A 111 -7.35 -12.97 -3.97
C ILE A 111 -8.49 -12.61 -4.91
N VAL A 112 -9.07 -11.42 -4.73
CA VAL A 112 -9.98 -10.81 -5.70
C VAL A 112 -9.19 -9.75 -6.46
N PRO A 113 -8.66 -10.05 -7.65
CA PRO A 113 -7.76 -9.14 -8.37
C PRO A 113 -8.46 -7.86 -8.85
N MET A 114 -9.79 -7.88 -8.96
CA MET A 114 -10.56 -6.74 -9.45
C MET A 114 -11.96 -6.72 -8.83
N LEU A 115 -12.18 -5.85 -7.84
CA LEU A 115 -13.48 -5.70 -7.17
C LEU A 115 -14.53 -4.97 -8.01
N ASN A 116 -14.13 -4.22 -9.05
CA ASN A 116 -15.03 -3.40 -9.85
C ASN A 116 -14.85 -3.59 -11.36
N PRO A 117 -15.08 -4.80 -11.89
CA PRO A 117 -14.82 -5.12 -13.30
C PRO A 117 -15.66 -4.29 -14.28
N ASP A 118 -16.89 -3.93 -13.93
CA ASP A 118 -17.74 -3.10 -14.80
C ASP A 118 -17.24 -1.66 -14.87
N GLY A 119 -16.90 -1.07 -13.72
CA GLY A 119 -16.32 0.26 -13.70
C GLY A 119 -15.00 0.32 -14.45
N VAL A 120 -14.19 -0.76 -14.42
CA VAL A 120 -12.96 -0.87 -15.23
C VAL A 120 -13.28 -0.84 -16.71
N TYR A 121 -14.18 -1.71 -17.16
CA TYR A 121 -14.53 -1.81 -18.57
C TYR A 121 -15.08 -0.49 -19.13
N LEU A 122 -15.85 0.24 -18.32
CA LEU A 122 -16.40 1.53 -18.69
C LEU A 122 -15.40 2.69 -18.67
N GLY A 123 -14.17 2.48 -18.17
CA GLY A 123 -13.19 3.56 -18.02
C GLY A 123 -13.56 4.57 -16.93
N ASN A 124 -14.32 4.16 -15.91
CA ASN A 124 -14.60 5.01 -14.76
C ASN A 124 -13.30 5.30 -13.98
N TYR A 125 -13.29 6.37 -13.18
CA TYR A 125 -12.17 6.63 -12.26
C TYR A 125 -12.42 6.08 -10.85
N ARG A 126 -13.64 6.18 -10.31
CA ARG A 126 -13.89 5.90 -8.88
C ARG A 126 -15.09 5.02 -8.61
N SER A 127 -16.11 5.10 -9.45
CA SER A 127 -17.43 4.52 -9.21
C SER A 127 -17.68 3.21 -9.95
N SER A 128 -18.63 2.42 -9.45
CA SER A 128 -19.24 1.31 -10.19
C SER A 128 -20.06 1.79 -11.40
N LEU A 129 -20.60 0.84 -12.16
CA LEU A 129 -21.58 1.07 -13.23
C LEU A 129 -22.74 1.98 -12.78
N MET A 130 -23.20 1.85 -11.55
CA MET A 130 -24.33 2.62 -10.99
C MET A 130 -23.91 3.94 -10.33
N GLY A 131 -22.64 4.35 -10.45
CA GLY A 131 -22.16 5.61 -9.88
C GLY A 131 -21.75 5.54 -8.40
N PHE A 132 -21.80 4.37 -7.75
CA PHE A 132 -21.42 4.23 -6.35
C PHE A 132 -19.91 4.11 -6.16
N ASP A 133 -19.36 4.83 -5.17
CA ASP A 133 -18.04 4.52 -4.61
C ASP A 133 -18.15 3.23 -3.78
N LEU A 134 -17.71 2.11 -4.38
CA LEU A 134 -17.83 0.78 -3.77
C LEU A 134 -17.05 0.66 -2.45
N ASN A 135 -15.95 1.42 -2.28
CA ASN A 135 -15.22 1.46 -1.01
C ASN A 135 -15.88 2.38 0.03
N ARG A 136 -17.17 2.68 -0.11
CA ARG A 136 -18.04 3.24 0.94
C ARG A 136 -19.22 2.33 1.28
N GLN A 137 -19.36 1.20 0.59
CA GLN A 137 -20.53 0.33 0.67
C GLN A 137 -20.31 -0.93 1.51
N TRP A 138 -19.17 -1.07 2.21
CA TRP A 138 -18.87 -2.29 2.97
C TRP A 138 -19.76 -2.47 4.20
N GLN A 139 -20.25 -1.39 4.81
CA GLN A 139 -21.07 -1.46 6.02
C GLN A 139 -22.39 -2.21 5.76
N SER A 140 -23.11 -1.84 4.69
CA SER A 140 -24.38 -2.47 4.30
C SER A 140 -24.48 -2.57 2.77
N PRO A 141 -23.73 -3.49 2.13
CA PRO A 141 -23.79 -3.64 0.68
C PRO A 141 -25.14 -4.24 0.27
N SER A 142 -25.67 -3.78 -0.86
CA SER A 142 -26.89 -4.34 -1.46
C SER A 142 -26.48 -5.40 -2.48
N LEU A 143 -27.15 -6.56 -2.46
CA LEU A 143 -26.94 -7.60 -3.47
C LEU A 143 -27.18 -7.09 -4.89
N TRP A 144 -28.13 -6.16 -5.06
CA TRP A 144 -28.47 -5.62 -6.37
C TRP A 144 -27.58 -4.45 -6.80
N ALA A 145 -27.31 -3.49 -5.89
CA ALA A 145 -26.54 -2.29 -6.25
C ALA A 145 -25.01 -2.47 -6.12
N HIS A 146 -24.58 -3.34 -5.19
CA HIS A 146 -23.17 -3.55 -4.84
C HIS A 146 -22.81 -5.05 -4.85
N PRO A 147 -23.17 -5.82 -5.91
CA PRO A 147 -23.05 -7.28 -5.91
C PRO A 147 -21.64 -7.77 -5.59
N THR A 148 -20.59 -7.08 -6.06
CA THR A 148 -19.20 -7.49 -5.84
C THR A 148 -18.76 -7.33 -4.39
N ILE A 149 -19.13 -6.22 -3.75
CA ILE A 149 -18.86 -5.97 -2.32
C ILE A 149 -19.71 -6.91 -1.46
N TYR A 150 -20.98 -7.12 -1.81
CA TYR A 150 -21.86 -8.05 -1.12
C TYR A 150 -21.27 -9.47 -1.12
N ALA A 151 -20.95 -10.01 -2.30
CA ALA A 151 -20.41 -11.36 -2.43
C ALA A 151 -19.07 -11.53 -1.69
N THR A 152 -18.16 -10.56 -1.84
CA THR A 152 -16.86 -10.60 -1.16
C THR A 152 -17.00 -10.55 0.37
N LYS A 153 -17.88 -9.68 0.88
CA LYS A 153 -18.15 -9.57 2.32
C LYS A 153 -18.77 -10.85 2.87
N GLN A 154 -19.76 -11.43 2.17
CA GLN A 154 -20.38 -12.70 2.59
C GLN A 154 -19.36 -13.84 2.64
N LEU A 155 -18.48 -13.93 1.63
CA LEU A 155 -17.40 -14.92 1.63
C LEU A 155 -16.46 -14.74 2.84
N LEU A 156 -16.01 -13.52 3.11
CA LEU A 156 -15.16 -13.23 4.27
C LEU A 156 -15.83 -13.60 5.59
N MET A 157 -17.10 -13.23 5.77
CA MET A 157 -17.86 -13.59 6.98
C MET A 157 -18.02 -15.11 7.11
N ASN A 158 -18.26 -15.84 6.02
CA ASN A 158 -18.36 -17.30 6.03
C ASN A 158 -17.02 -17.97 6.38
N LEU A 159 -15.89 -17.40 5.92
CA LEU A 159 -14.56 -17.87 6.27
C LEU A 159 -14.25 -17.62 7.75
N ASP A 160 -14.56 -16.44 8.26
CA ASP A 160 -14.30 -16.03 9.65
C ASP A 160 -15.14 -16.82 10.66
N ASN A 161 -16.40 -17.13 10.31
CA ASN A 161 -17.29 -17.95 11.14
C ASN A 161 -16.92 -19.44 11.15
N ASN A 162 -16.01 -19.90 10.29
CA ASN A 162 -15.62 -21.30 10.25
C ASN A 162 -14.55 -21.58 11.32
N PRO A 163 -14.80 -22.46 12.31
CA PRO A 163 -13.88 -22.69 13.42
C PRO A 163 -12.52 -23.28 13.00
N PHE A 164 -12.44 -23.89 11.81
CA PHE A 164 -11.22 -24.45 11.25
C PHE A 164 -10.45 -23.45 10.37
N ILE A 165 -10.93 -22.22 10.24
CA ILE A 165 -10.30 -21.17 9.45
C ILE A 165 -9.92 -20.01 10.37
N ASP A 166 -8.76 -19.44 10.09
CA ASP A 166 -8.21 -18.28 10.78
C ASP A 166 -7.91 -17.21 9.74
N VAL A 167 -8.81 -16.23 9.57
CA VAL A 167 -8.55 -15.09 8.70
C VAL A 167 -7.55 -14.19 9.42
N ASN A 168 -6.30 -14.14 8.99
CA ASN A 168 -5.28 -13.33 9.67
C ASN A 168 -5.19 -11.93 9.10
N PHE A 169 -5.34 -11.80 7.79
CA PHE A 169 -5.18 -10.52 7.11
C PHE A 169 -6.29 -10.31 6.08
N PHE A 170 -6.75 -9.07 6.02
CA PHE A 170 -7.44 -8.50 4.87
C PHE A 170 -6.63 -7.32 4.36
N ILE A 171 -6.21 -7.32 3.09
CA ILE A 171 -5.47 -6.23 2.47
C ILE A 171 -6.20 -5.76 1.22
N ASP A 172 -6.59 -4.50 1.20
CA ASP A 172 -7.22 -3.84 0.05
C ASP A 172 -6.20 -2.93 -0.65
N ILE A 173 -5.82 -3.26 -1.88
CA ILE A 173 -4.79 -2.56 -2.66
C ILE A 173 -5.43 -1.45 -3.50
N HIS A 174 -4.96 -0.22 -3.29
CA HIS A 174 -5.41 1.04 -3.89
C HIS A 174 -4.23 1.77 -4.54
N ALA A 175 -4.55 2.86 -5.23
CA ALA A 175 -3.55 3.82 -5.69
C ALA A 175 -3.88 5.25 -5.25
N HIS A 176 -2.84 6.02 -4.94
CA HIS A 176 -2.95 7.34 -4.33
C HIS A 176 -2.40 8.43 -5.26
N SER A 177 -3.23 9.44 -5.56
CA SER A 177 -2.94 10.46 -6.58
C SER A 177 -2.01 11.59 -6.13
N THR A 178 -1.88 11.81 -4.81
CA THR A 178 -1.15 12.98 -4.27
C THR A 178 0.15 12.59 -3.58
N LEU A 179 0.09 11.64 -2.65
CA LEU A 179 1.27 11.12 -1.96
C LEU A 179 2.12 10.23 -2.89
N MET A 180 3.43 10.35 -2.70
CA MET A 180 4.44 9.46 -3.28
C MET A 180 4.59 8.20 -2.44
N ASN A 181 5.34 7.22 -2.95
CA ASN A 181 5.66 5.94 -2.30
C ASN A 181 4.44 5.01 -2.14
N GLY A 182 4.70 3.77 -1.72
CA GLY A 182 3.71 2.88 -1.14
C GLY A 182 3.58 3.08 0.37
N PHE A 183 2.39 2.99 0.94
CA PHE A 183 2.17 3.09 2.38
C PHE A 183 0.87 2.39 2.78
N MET A 184 0.68 2.14 4.09
CA MET A 184 -0.53 1.48 4.57
C MET A 184 -1.39 2.36 5.45
N TYR A 185 -2.70 2.17 5.34
CA TYR A 185 -3.65 2.58 6.36
C TYR A 185 -4.12 1.37 7.16
N GLY A 186 -4.12 1.49 8.48
CA GLY A 186 -4.62 0.50 9.44
C GLY A 186 -5.59 1.13 10.44
N ASN A 187 -6.10 0.36 11.40
CA ASN A 187 -7.12 0.83 12.35
C ASN A 187 -6.48 1.19 13.69
N ILE A 188 -7.14 2.07 14.46
CA ILE A 188 -6.79 2.22 15.88
C ILE A 188 -7.53 1.13 16.65
N TYR A 189 -6.79 0.31 17.39
CA TYR A 189 -7.32 -0.69 18.31
C TYR A 189 -7.06 -0.25 19.75
N GLU A 190 -8.00 -0.55 20.65
CA GLU A 190 -7.83 -0.30 22.08
C GLU A 190 -6.95 -1.37 22.73
N ASP A 191 -7.02 -2.61 22.24
CA ASP A 191 -6.12 -3.68 22.64
C ASP A 191 -4.69 -3.42 22.14
N GLU A 192 -3.78 -3.19 23.08
CA GLU A 192 -2.37 -2.88 22.78
C GLU A 192 -1.70 -4.02 22.00
N LYS A 193 -2.03 -5.29 22.31
CA LYS A 193 -1.43 -6.45 21.62
C LYS A 193 -1.85 -6.51 20.15
N ARG A 194 -3.12 -6.25 19.85
CA ARG A 194 -3.64 -6.15 18.47
C ARG A 194 -3.02 -4.98 17.74
N ALA A 195 -2.84 -3.83 18.40
CA ALA A 195 -2.18 -2.66 17.84
C ALA A 195 -0.70 -2.93 17.51
N GLU A 196 0.04 -3.57 18.43
CA GLU A 196 1.44 -3.97 18.21
C GLU A 196 1.56 -4.98 17.05
N ARG A 197 0.68 -5.99 17.02
CA ARG A 197 0.62 -6.96 15.92
C ARG A 197 0.35 -6.29 14.58
N GLN A 198 -0.53 -5.28 14.54
CA GLN A 198 -0.74 -4.47 13.34
C GLN A 198 0.52 -3.68 12.94
N ALA A 199 1.29 -3.14 13.89
CA ALA A 199 2.49 -2.38 13.54
C ALA A 199 3.61 -3.24 12.92
N ARG A 200 3.65 -4.54 13.22
CA ARG A 200 4.70 -5.46 12.73
C ARG A 200 4.74 -5.57 11.22
N PHE A 201 3.60 -5.74 10.56
CA PHE A 201 3.57 -6.04 9.13
C PHE A 201 4.08 -4.88 8.25
N PRO A 202 3.61 -3.62 8.41
CA PRO A 202 4.18 -2.48 7.69
C PRO A 202 5.66 -2.22 8.02
N SER A 203 6.07 -2.48 9.26
CA SER A 203 7.47 -2.37 9.67
C SER A 203 8.35 -3.35 8.89
N LEU A 204 7.94 -4.62 8.80
CA LEU A 204 8.64 -5.61 7.97
C LEU A 204 8.64 -5.21 6.49
N LEU A 205 7.51 -4.78 5.94
CA LEU A 205 7.44 -4.37 4.53
C LEU A 205 8.43 -3.24 4.22
N SER A 206 8.58 -2.27 5.12
CA SER A 206 9.54 -1.17 4.96
C SER A 206 11.01 -1.60 4.91
N GLN A 207 11.35 -2.80 5.40
CA GLN A 207 12.71 -3.34 5.33
C GLN A 207 13.04 -3.95 3.97
N PHE A 208 12.02 -4.45 3.25
CA PHE A 208 12.20 -5.17 1.99
C PHE A 208 11.78 -4.35 0.76
N ALA A 209 10.91 -3.36 0.94
CA ALA A 209 10.42 -2.50 -0.12
C ALA A 209 11.01 -1.08 0.01
N GLU A 210 12.01 -0.78 -0.81
CA GLU A 210 12.63 0.55 -0.88
C GLU A 210 11.65 1.68 -1.24
N ASP A 211 10.54 1.31 -1.89
CA ASP A 211 9.48 2.20 -2.31
C ASP A 211 8.35 2.33 -1.28
N PHE A 212 8.44 1.62 -0.15
CA PHE A 212 7.48 1.68 0.94
C PHE A 212 7.88 2.67 2.03
N SER A 213 6.94 3.53 2.42
CA SER A 213 7.11 4.59 3.39
C SER A 213 6.42 4.25 4.71
N LEU A 214 7.22 3.80 5.67
CA LEU A 214 6.77 3.64 7.05
C LEU A 214 6.29 4.98 7.67
N PRO A 215 6.95 6.14 7.44
CA PRO A 215 6.47 7.41 8.00
C PRO A 215 5.10 7.86 7.49
N GLN A 216 4.71 7.49 6.25
CA GLN A 216 3.39 7.79 5.70
C GLN A 216 2.34 6.75 6.09
N THR A 217 2.75 5.59 6.61
CA THR A 217 1.84 4.58 7.13
C THR A 217 1.14 5.11 8.38
N ASN A 218 -0.20 5.00 8.40
CA ASN A 218 -1.01 5.66 9.41
C ASN A 218 -2.16 4.78 9.90
N PHE A 219 -2.31 4.72 11.23
CA PHE A 219 -3.42 4.05 11.88
C PHE A 219 -4.43 5.07 12.40
N ASN A 220 -5.69 4.96 11.96
CA ASN A 220 -6.71 5.95 12.28
C ASN A 220 -8.10 5.34 12.51
N LYS A 221 -8.96 6.15 13.14
CA LYS A 221 -10.38 5.85 13.36
C LYS A 221 -11.35 6.86 12.72
N ASP A 222 -10.96 7.48 11.60
CA ASP A 222 -11.78 8.46 10.86
C ASP A 222 -13.21 7.95 10.56
N THR A 223 -14.22 8.72 10.95
CA THR A 223 -15.64 8.40 10.79
C THR A 223 -16.07 8.42 9.32
N LEU A 224 -15.48 9.30 8.50
CA LEU A 224 -15.76 9.38 7.05
C LEU A 224 -15.27 8.14 6.29
N LYS A 225 -14.43 7.32 6.93
CA LYS A 225 -13.90 6.08 6.39
C LYS A 225 -14.57 4.84 6.98
N ALA A 226 -15.61 4.97 7.81
CA ALA A 226 -16.26 3.82 8.46
C ALA A 226 -16.80 2.78 7.44
N GLY A 227 -17.30 3.26 6.29
CA GLY A 227 -17.83 2.41 5.21
C GLY A 227 -16.77 1.79 4.28
N THR A 228 -15.47 1.98 4.53
CA THR A 228 -14.42 1.33 3.73
C THR A 228 -14.20 -0.12 4.16
N GLY A 229 -13.66 -0.96 3.27
CA GLY A 229 -13.40 -2.37 3.56
C GLY A 229 -12.57 -2.57 4.81
N ARG A 230 -11.40 -1.91 4.86
CA ARG A 230 -10.51 -1.88 6.04
C ARG A 230 -11.24 -1.61 7.36
N ARG A 231 -12.14 -0.61 7.37
CA ARG A 231 -12.79 -0.15 8.61
C ARG A 231 -14.01 -0.96 9.01
N THR A 232 -14.84 -1.32 8.04
CA THR A 232 -15.98 -2.17 8.33
C THR A 232 -15.50 -3.55 8.77
N LEU A 233 -14.62 -4.20 7.99
CA LEU A 233 -14.15 -5.56 8.27
C LEU A 233 -13.35 -5.62 9.58
N GLY A 234 -12.48 -4.64 9.84
CA GLY A 234 -11.73 -4.60 11.09
C GLY A 234 -12.57 -4.45 12.36
N GLY A 235 -13.85 -4.05 12.22
CA GLY A 235 -14.81 -3.96 13.33
C GLY A 235 -15.85 -5.08 13.40
N ILE A 236 -15.90 -5.99 12.42
CA ILE A 236 -16.87 -7.10 12.40
C ILE A 236 -16.25 -8.49 12.31
N LEU A 237 -15.01 -8.60 11.81
CA LEU A 237 -14.26 -9.85 11.81
C LEU A 237 -13.58 -10.06 13.17
N ASP A 238 -13.15 -11.29 13.43
CA ASP A 238 -12.44 -11.67 14.64
C ASP A 238 -11.22 -10.76 14.94
N ASP A 239 -10.91 -10.56 16.23
CA ASP A 239 -9.82 -9.69 16.71
C ASP A 239 -8.41 -10.15 16.27
N HIS A 240 -8.27 -11.41 15.86
CA HIS A 240 -7.07 -11.92 15.22
C HIS A 240 -6.89 -11.38 13.79
N THR A 241 -7.96 -10.96 13.12
CA THR A 241 -7.90 -10.38 11.78
C THR A 241 -7.36 -8.95 11.82
N ILE A 242 -6.31 -8.69 11.05
CA ILE A 242 -5.78 -7.35 10.82
C ILE A 242 -6.12 -6.87 9.40
N CYS A 243 -6.78 -5.71 9.31
CA CYS A 243 -7.23 -5.13 8.06
C CYS A 243 -6.38 -3.92 7.65
N TYR A 244 -5.91 -3.90 6.40
CA TYR A 244 -5.16 -2.80 5.82
C TYR A 244 -5.77 -2.29 4.52
N THR A 245 -5.52 -1.01 4.23
CA THR A 245 -5.49 -0.49 2.86
C THR A 245 -4.04 -0.27 2.49
N LEU A 246 -3.55 -0.91 1.43
CA LEU A 246 -2.23 -0.64 0.84
C LEU A 246 -2.42 0.37 -0.29
N GLU A 247 -1.82 1.54 -0.14
CA GLU A 247 -1.81 2.59 -1.16
C GLU A 247 -0.48 2.58 -1.89
N VAL A 248 -0.50 2.83 -3.20
CA VAL A 248 0.71 3.08 -3.99
C VAL A 248 0.55 4.32 -4.87
N SER A 249 1.57 5.16 -4.97
CA SER A 249 1.49 6.37 -5.77
C SER A 249 1.21 6.09 -7.25
N PHE A 250 0.40 6.94 -7.90
CA PHE A 250 0.26 6.96 -9.36
C PHE A 250 1.51 7.43 -10.11
N TYR A 251 2.43 8.13 -9.42
CA TYR A 251 3.51 8.85 -10.07
C TYR A 251 4.88 8.22 -9.79
N SER A 252 5.33 8.32 -8.55
CA SER A 252 6.71 8.03 -8.19
C SER A 252 6.84 7.71 -6.71
N TYR A 253 7.99 7.13 -6.34
CA TYR A 253 8.43 7.01 -4.97
C TYR A 253 9.74 7.74 -4.78
N THR A 254 9.96 8.26 -3.59
CA THR A 254 11.27 8.77 -3.18
C THR A 254 12.06 7.62 -2.58
N ASN A 255 13.23 7.32 -3.13
CA ASN A 255 14.13 6.32 -2.56
C ASN A 255 14.67 6.85 -1.23
N MET A 256 14.50 6.10 -0.14
CA MET A 256 14.88 6.54 1.20
C MET A 256 16.40 6.68 1.40
N LEU A 257 17.21 5.99 0.61
CA LEU A 257 18.67 6.00 0.70
C LEU A 257 19.30 7.10 -0.17
N THR A 258 18.84 7.23 -1.41
CA THR A 258 19.41 8.21 -2.37
C THR A 258 18.66 9.55 -2.37
N ASN A 259 17.46 9.59 -1.78
CA ASN A 259 16.53 10.71 -1.82
C ASN A 259 16.12 11.11 -3.26
N GLU A 260 16.30 10.20 -4.22
CA GLU A 260 15.93 10.41 -5.60
C GLU A 260 14.45 10.07 -5.83
N MET A 261 13.79 10.88 -6.66
CA MET A 261 12.44 10.62 -7.12
C MET A 261 12.47 9.65 -8.30
N ILE A 262 11.91 8.47 -8.10
CA ILE A 262 11.92 7.39 -9.09
C ILE A 262 10.48 7.17 -9.60
N PRO A 263 10.20 7.41 -10.90
CA PRO A 263 8.91 7.09 -11.49
C PRO A 263 8.58 5.60 -11.39
N TYR A 264 7.33 5.30 -11.07
CA TYR A 264 6.84 3.95 -11.12
C TYR A 264 6.72 3.48 -12.57
N THR A 265 7.19 2.26 -12.81
CA THR A 265 6.88 1.48 -14.00
C THR A 265 6.00 0.30 -13.57
N GLU A 266 5.36 -0.37 -14.52
CA GLU A 266 4.59 -1.59 -14.26
C GLU A 266 5.39 -2.61 -13.44
N GLU A 267 6.66 -2.81 -13.80
CA GLU A 267 7.56 -3.72 -13.10
C GLU A 267 7.90 -3.26 -11.67
N LYS A 268 7.98 -1.95 -11.41
CA LYS A 268 8.19 -1.43 -10.04
C LYS A 268 6.95 -1.61 -9.17
N TYR A 269 5.76 -1.46 -9.75
CA TYR A 269 4.52 -1.82 -9.06
C TYR A 269 4.47 -3.33 -8.77
N ALA A 270 4.78 -4.16 -9.76
CA ALA A 270 4.84 -5.61 -9.57
C ALA A 270 5.85 -6.00 -8.48
N ARG A 271 7.01 -5.33 -8.44
CA ARG A 271 8.02 -5.52 -7.38
C ARG A 271 7.49 -5.25 -5.98
N LEU A 272 6.68 -4.21 -5.78
CA LEU A 272 6.00 -3.97 -4.50
C LEU A 272 5.09 -5.15 -4.13
N GLY A 273 4.37 -5.71 -5.10
CA GLY A 273 3.58 -6.94 -4.93
C GLY A 273 4.43 -8.14 -4.49
N ARG A 274 5.60 -8.35 -5.11
CA ARG A 274 6.54 -9.42 -4.70
C ARG A 274 7.09 -9.20 -3.29
N ASN A 275 7.39 -7.95 -2.94
CA ASN A 275 7.84 -7.59 -1.60
C ASN A 275 6.74 -7.78 -0.54
N LEU A 276 5.47 -7.56 -0.90
CA LEU A 276 4.33 -7.89 -0.04
C LEU A 276 4.29 -9.39 0.28
N ALA A 277 4.51 -10.26 -0.70
CA ALA A 277 4.59 -11.71 -0.49
C ALA A 277 5.78 -12.10 0.40
N ARG A 278 6.97 -11.54 0.16
CA ARG A 278 8.14 -11.76 1.02
C ARG A 278 7.91 -11.30 2.46
N THR A 279 7.16 -10.22 2.66
CA THR A 279 6.79 -9.73 4.00
C THR A 279 5.95 -10.75 4.77
N PHE A 280 5.03 -11.45 4.11
CA PHE A 280 4.31 -12.56 4.76
C PHE A 280 5.25 -13.67 5.19
N TYR A 281 6.24 -14.03 4.37
CA TYR A 281 7.20 -15.06 4.74
C TYR A 281 7.99 -14.67 5.99
N GLU A 282 8.46 -13.43 6.06
CA GLU A 282 9.20 -12.93 7.22
C GLU A 282 8.31 -12.82 8.47
N TYR A 283 7.07 -12.35 8.30
CA TYR A 283 6.08 -12.29 9.37
C TYR A 283 5.84 -13.69 9.97
N TYR A 284 5.53 -14.69 9.14
CA TYR A 284 5.22 -16.03 9.61
C TYR A 284 6.45 -16.85 10.02
N SER A 285 7.64 -16.52 9.52
CA SER A 285 8.91 -17.07 10.00
C SER A 285 9.23 -16.57 11.42
N ASN A 286 8.93 -15.31 11.72
CA ASN A 286 9.12 -14.74 13.05
C ASN A 286 8.09 -15.25 14.08
N GLU A 287 6.88 -15.61 13.62
CA GLU A 287 5.88 -16.30 14.44
C GLU A 287 6.14 -17.82 14.57
N GLY A 288 7.23 -18.34 14.00
CA GLY A 288 7.62 -19.76 14.08
C GLY A 288 6.75 -20.72 13.27
N ILE A 289 5.94 -20.20 12.34
CA ILE A 289 5.05 -20.99 11.48
C ILE A 289 5.77 -21.49 10.23
N LEU A 290 6.72 -20.70 9.71
CA LEU A 290 7.56 -21.05 8.56
C LEU A 290 9.01 -21.30 8.98
N CYS A 291 9.72 -22.10 8.19
CA CYS A 291 11.14 -22.38 8.43
C CYS A 291 11.99 -21.22 7.89
N LYS A 292 12.86 -20.65 8.74
CA LYS A 292 13.87 -19.70 8.27
C LYS A 292 14.85 -20.43 7.35
N MET A 293 14.98 -19.97 6.11
CA MET A 293 16.02 -20.41 5.21
C MET A 293 17.39 -20.17 5.87
N SER A 294 18.24 -21.21 5.95
CA SER A 294 19.60 -21.08 6.47
C SER A 294 20.40 -20.13 5.56
N SER A 295 21.28 -19.33 6.16
CA SER A 295 22.18 -18.38 5.47
C SER A 295 23.29 -19.05 4.64
N SER A 296 23.09 -20.31 4.21
CA SER A 296 24.12 -21.15 3.58
C SER A 296 24.00 -21.30 2.05
N SER A 297 23.20 -20.48 1.36
CA SER A 297 23.09 -20.50 -0.11
C SER A 297 23.19 -19.09 -0.72
N ARG A 298 24.23 -18.33 -0.32
CA ARG A 298 24.66 -17.10 -1.01
C ARG A 298 25.81 -17.33 -2.00
N GLY A 299 26.17 -18.58 -2.26
CA GLY A 299 27.16 -18.95 -3.26
C GLY A 299 26.53 -19.80 -4.35
N ASP A 300 25.87 -19.17 -5.31
CA ASP A 300 25.80 -19.70 -6.67
C ASP A 300 25.89 -18.51 -7.62
N SER A 301 26.92 -18.60 -8.46
CA SER A 301 27.44 -17.66 -9.43
C SER A 301 26.38 -17.06 -10.36
N ILE A 302 26.24 -15.72 -10.32
CA ILE A 302 25.87 -14.95 -11.50
C ILE A 302 27.17 -14.72 -12.28
N HIS A 303 27.31 -15.42 -13.40
CA HIS A 303 28.28 -15.05 -14.44
C HIS A 303 27.88 -13.68 -14.99
N SER A 304 28.52 -12.62 -14.49
CA SER A 304 28.56 -11.32 -15.14
C SER A 304 29.73 -11.30 -16.12
N SER A 305 29.44 -11.45 -17.42
CA SER A 305 30.29 -10.86 -18.44
C SER A 305 29.81 -9.43 -18.65
N ASP A 306 30.51 -8.49 -18.02
CA ASP A 306 31.09 -7.32 -18.69
C ASP A 306 31.69 -6.38 -17.64
N ASN A 307 33.01 -6.53 -17.50
CA ASN A 307 33.88 -5.59 -16.80
C ASN A 307 33.95 -4.29 -17.59
N ILE A 308 33.65 -3.14 -16.97
CA ILE A 308 34.46 -1.94 -17.20
C ILE A 308 34.83 -1.32 -15.86
N SER A 309 36.14 -1.30 -15.67
CA SER A 309 36.96 -0.73 -14.61
C SER A 309 36.68 0.73 -14.30
N ILE A 310 36.58 1.04 -13.01
CA ILE A 310 36.72 2.40 -12.46
C ILE A 310 38.20 2.77 -12.51
N SER A 311 38.58 3.64 -13.45
CA SER A 311 39.83 4.38 -13.39
C SER A 311 39.55 5.80 -12.92
N SER A 312 40.28 6.19 -11.89
CA SER A 312 40.44 7.54 -11.37
C SER A 312 40.77 8.53 -12.48
N TYR A 313 39.98 9.58 -12.65
CA TYR A 313 40.40 10.78 -13.36
C TYR A 313 40.07 12.05 -12.59
N SER A 314 41.12 12.85 -12.49
CA SER A 314 41.29 14.07 -11.74
C SER A 314 40.49 15.24 -12.31
N LEU A 315 40.17 16.15 -11.40
CA LEU A 315 39.73 17.53 -11.64
C LEU A 315 40.51 18.20 -12.77
N HIS A 316 39.79 18.69 -13.78
CA HIS A 316 40.06 19.96 -14.46
C HIS A 316 38.85 20.36 -15.31
N ASN A 317 38.21 21.51 -15.01
CA ASN A 317 37.96 22.49 -16.05
C ASN A 317 37.67 23.90 -15.50
N ASN A 318 38.29 24.84 -16.19
CA ASN A 318 38.36 26.28 -15.94
C ASN A 318 37.08 27.03 -16.36
N HIS A 319 36.93 28.19 -15.72
CA HIS A 319 36.23 29.43 -16.09
C HIS A 319 35.77 29.63 -17.55
N ASN A 320 34.52 30.12 -17.71
CA ASN A 320 34.16 31.48 -18.22
C ASN A 320 32.61 31.57 -18.34
N LEU A 321 31.92 32.37 -17.50
CA LEU A 321 31.58 33.79 -17.63
C LEU A 321 30.50 34.12 -18.69
N SER A 322 29.29 34.49 -18.27
CA SER A 322 28.71 35.84 -18.45
C SER A 322 27.22 35.93 -18.07
N ASN A 323 26.92 36.99 -17.32
CA ASN A 323 25.63 37.50 -16.87
C ASN A 323 24.75 37.98 -18.03
N ILE A 324 23.42 37.95 -17.85
CA ILE A 324 22.52 39.08 -18.20
C ILE A 324 21.37 39.16 -17.16
N ASN A 325 21.27 40.32 -16.50
CA ASN A 325 20.16 40.79 -15.66
C ASN A 325 19.16 41.62 -16.49
N SER A 326 17.91 41.72 -16.03
CA SER A 326 16.99 42.89 -16.08
C SER A 326 15.64 42.41 -15.49
N GLU A 327 15.20 42.82 -14.30
CA GLU A 327 14.63 44.13 -13.89
C GLU A 327 13.56 44.67 -14.85
N ASP A 328 12.31 44.82 -14.36
CA ASP A 328 11.68 46.15 -14.26
C ASP A 328 10.33 46.17 -13.51
N ASP A 329 10.09 47.35 -12.95
CA ASP A 329 9.08 47.84 -12.00
C ASP A 329 7.65 48.08 -12.56
N HIS A 330 6.65 48.18 -11.68
CA HIS A 330 5.86 49.43 -11.44
C HIS A 330 4.53 49.26 -10.66
N SER A 331 4.53 49.78 -9.43
CA SER A 331 3.62 50.74 -8.76
C SER A 331 2.11 50.95 -9.12
N GLN A 332 1.29 50.91 -8.05
CA GLN A 332 0.39 51.96 -7.49
C GLN A 332 -1.14 52.09 -7.79
N HIS A 333 -1.87 52.22 -6.65
CA HIS A 333 -3.05 53.05 -6.29
C HIS A 333 -4.47 52.80 -6.85
N HIS A 334 -5.44 52.53 -5.95
CA HIS A 334 -6.54 53.46 -5.62
C HIS A 334 -7.34 53.06 -4.35
N HIS A 335 -8.12 54.02 -3.84
CA HIS A 335 -8.56 54.21 -2.44
C HIS A 335 -10.10 54.30 -2.36
N ASN A 336 -10.66 53.98 -1.19
CA ASN A 336 -12.00 54.33 -0.64
C ASN A 336 -13.23 53.69 -1.33
N ASN A 337 -14.32 53.28 -0.66
CA ASN A 337 -15.02 53.95 0.45
C ASN A 337 -15.96 53.02 1.26
N VAL A 338 -16.29 53.50 2.46
CA VAL A 338 -17.11 52.91 3.54
C VAL A 338 -18.61 53.00 3.26
N ASN A 339 -19.40 52.01 3.72
CA ASN A 339 -20.78 52.21 4.17
C ASN A 339 -21.12 51.23 5.31
N ASN A 340 -21.37 51.80 6.49
CA ASN A 340 -21.89 51.16 7.70
C ASN A 340 -23.42 51.33 7.72
N TYR A 341 -24.19 50.29 8.05
CA TYR A 341 -25.35 50.35 8.94
C TYR A 341 -25.65 48.93 9.44
N GLY A 342 -25.66 48.78 10.77
CA GLY A 342 -25.57 47.49 11.45
C GLY A 342 -26.90 46.84 11.83
N ILE A 343 -26.81 45.56 12.19
CA ILE A 343 -27.80 44.82 12.99
C ILE A 343 -27.06 43.88 13.95
N ASN A 344 -27.33 44.11 15.23
CA ASN A 344 -27.30 43.26 16.43
C ASN A 344 -26.27 42.13 16.62
N LYS A 345 -25.57 42.26 17.76
CA LYS A 345 -24.76 41.28 18.47
C LYS A 345 -25.61 40.07 18.90
N GLU A 346 -25.13 38.86 18.59
CA GLU A 346 -25.11 37.73 19.53
C GLU A 346 -24.13 36.63 19.05
N SER A 347 -23.21 36.25 19.95
CA SER A 347 -22.31 35.08 19.94
C SER A 347 -21.23 34.94 18.84
N ILE A 348 -20.04 35.50 19.15
CA ILE A 348 -18.75 35.04 18.62
C ILE A 348 -18.31 33.83 19.46
N VAL A 349 -18.17 32.65 18.85
CA VAL A 349 -17.33 31.56 19.37
C VAL A 349 -16.19 31.36 18.38
N GLN A 350 -15.00 31.76 18.80
CA GLN A 350 -13.74 31.55 18.08
C GLN A 350 -13.46 30.06 17.91
N THR A 351 -13.33 29.62 16.66
CA THR A 351 -12.75 28.32 16.31
C THR A 351 -11.24 28.35 16.51
N THR A 352 -10.77 27.90 17.68
CA THR A 352 -9.37 27.56 17.96
C THR A 352 -9.25 26.06 18.24
N SER A 353 -9.18 25.22 17.20
CA SER A 353 -8.66 23.85 17.39
C SER A 353 -8.08 23.29 16.09
N SER A 354 -6.83 23.66 15.80
CA SER A 354 -6.03 23.04 14.72
C SER A 354 -4.58 22.75 15.14
N LYS A 355 -4.09 23.29 16.26
CA LYS A 355 -2.67 23.10 16.67
C LYS A 355 -2.42 21.99 17.71
N TYR A 356 -3.44 21.51 18.42
CA TYR A 356 -3.24 20.48 19.47
C TYR A 356 -3.34 19.03 18.97
N CYS A 357 -3.91 18.77 17.79
CA CYS A 357 -4.13 17.39 17.33
C CYS A 357 -2.92 16.75 16.60
N LEU A 358 -2.01 17.55 16.02
CA LEU A 358 -0.83 17.04 15.30
C LEU A 358 0.27 16.52 16.23
N LYS A 359 0.49 17.17 17.38
CA LYS A 359 1.54 16.77 18.34
C LYS A 359 1.23 15.42 19.00
N ASP A 360 -0.01 15.20 19.41
CA ASP A 360 -0.41 13.94 20.06
C ASP A 360 -0.46 12.78 19.05
N ARG A 361 -0.81 13.05 17.78
CA ARG A 361 -0.77 12.07 16.67
C ARG A 361 0.65 11.64 16.29
N LEU A 362 1.60 12.59 16.23
CA LEU A 362 3.00 12.27 15.98
C LEU A 362 3.63 11.55 17.16
N LYS A 363 3.25 11.91 18.40
CA LYS A 363 3.76 11.28 19.62
C LYS A 363 3.30 9.83 19.76
N TYR A 364 2.04 9.51 19.48
CA TYR A 364 1.55 8.13 19.51
C TYR A 364 2.28 7.24 18.50
N ASN A 365 2.44 7.69 17.25
CA ASN A 365 3.20 6.96 16.22
C ASN A 365 4.69 6.84 16.56
N TYR A 366 5.31 7.91 17.09
CA TYR A 366 6.72 7.89 17.49
C TYR A 366 6.96 6.96 18.69
N ASP A 367 6.10 6.98 19.70
CA ASP A 367 6.25 6.14 20.90
C ASP A 367 6.00 4.66 20.58
N GLN A 368 5.06 4.34 19.68
CA GLN A 368 4.83 2.99 19.16
C GLN A 368 6.05 2.49 18.34
N LEU A 369 6.57 3.30 17.41
CA LEU A 369 7.75 2.96 16.60
C LEU A 369 9.02 2.82 17.45
N LYS A 370 9.17 3.67 18.47
CA LYS A 370 10.31 3.63 19.40
C LYS A 370 10.29 2.38 20.28
N ARG A 371 9.11 1.95 20.75
CA ARG A 371 8.94 0.68 21.48
C ARG A 371 9.23 -0.53 20.59
N LEU A 372 8.73 -0.53 19.35
CA LEU A 372 8.99 -1.61 18.39
C LEU A 372 10.49 -1.78 18.08
N ASN A 373 11.21 -0.66 17.87
CA ASN A 373 12.67 -0.69 17.68
C ASN A 373 13.42 -1.19 18.91
N GLN A 374 12.94 -0.93 20.13
CA GLN A 374 13.53 -1.45 21.36
C GLN A 374 13.32 -2.97 21.50
N THR A 375 12.13 -3.48 21.14
CA THR A 375 11.82 -4.92 21.18
C THR A 375 12.54 -5.70 20.07
N LEU A 376 12.69 -5.12 18.87
CA LEU A 376 13.46 -5.74 17.79
C LEU A 376 14.96 -5.81 18.13
N ASN A 377 15.50 -4.77 18.78
CA ASN A 377 16.90 -4.75 19.21
C ASN A 377 17.18 -5.73 20.38
N SER A 378 16.21 -5.98 21.27
CA SER A 378 16.37 -6.99 22.34
C SER A 378 16.30 -8.43 21.82
N LEU A 379 15.55 -8.67 20.73
CA LEU A 379 15.55 -9.94 20.00
C LEU A 379 16.84 -10.17 19.20
N SER A 380 17.53 -9.12 18.73
CA SER A 380 18.86 -9.24 18.11
C SER A 380 20.01 -9.40 19.12
N CYS A 381 19.84 -8.94 20.37
CA CYS A 381 20.86 -9.03 21.42
C CYS A 381 20.84 -10.36 22.20
N SER A 382 19.83 -11.21 22.04
CA SER A 382 19.68 -12.46 22.82
C SER A 382 20.27 -13.71 22.14
N THR A 383 20.99 -13.57 21.01
CA THR A 383 21.64 -14.70 20.32
C THR A 383 23.17 -14.63 20.26
N ILE A 384 23.83 -13.79 21.06
CA ILE A 384 25.30 -13.80 21.18
C ILE A 384 25.72 -13.64 22.64
N SER A 385 25.49 -14.70 23.42
CA SER A 385 26.28 -15.00 24.62
C SER A 385 25.96 -16.43 25.02
N ASP A 386 26.80 -17.37 24.58
CA ASP A 386 27.22 -18.57 25.34
C ASP A 386 27.81 -19.61 24.38
N SER A 387 29.14 -19.60 24.25
CA SER A 387 29.98 -20.82 24.20
C SER A 387 31.41 -20.47 23.76
N PHE A 388 32.29 -20.08 24.68
CA PHE A 388 33.74 -20.30 24.57
C PHE A 388 34.35 -20.35 25.97
N SER A 389 34.28 -21.50 26.62
CA SER A 389 35.12 -21.82 27.78
C SER A 389 36.36 -22.57 27.28
N VAL A 390 37.48 -21.87 27.17
CA VAL A 390 38.80 -22.49 26.90
C VAL A 390 39.41 -22.86 28.25
N SER A 391 39.55 -24.17 28.48
CA SER A 391 40.28 -24.74 29.63
C SER A 391 41.77 -24.49 29.49
N SER A 392 42.36 -23.77 30.46
CA SER A 392 43.80 -23.66 30.63
C SER A 392 44.35 -24.92 31.32
N HIS A 393 45.25 -25.63 30.65
CA HIS A 393 46.09 -26.65 31.28
C HIS A 393 47.54 -26.17 31.34
N SER A 394 48.04 -26.22 32.56
CA SER A 394 49.39 -25.89 33.03
C SER A 394 50.43 -26.83 32.42
N LEU A 395 51.45 -26.28 31.76
CA LEU A 395 52.68 -27.00 31.41
C LEU A 395 53.73 -26.72 32.49
N ARG A 396 54.05 -27.77 33.25
CA ARG A 396 55.18 -27.82 34.18
C ARG A 396 56.33 -28.57 33.51
N SER A 397 57.50 -27.96 33.56
CA SER A 397 58.78 -28.45 33.06
C SER A 397 59.27 -29.72 33.77
N THR A 398 59.79 -30.69 33.01
CA THR A 398 60.93 -31.53 33.41
C THR A 398 61.74 -31.98 32.19
N SER A 399 63.05 -31.89 32.36
CA SER A 399 64.16 -32.26 31.50
C SER A 399 64.32 -33.78 31.31
N LYS A 400 64.84 -34.22 30.15
CA LYS A 400 66.15 -34.90 29.99
C LYS A 400 66.31 -35.63 28.64
N ASP A 401 67.52 -35.44 28.09
CA ASP A 401 68.41 -36.39 27.42
C ASP A 401 68.17 -36.94 26.00
N LYS A 402 69.13 -36.53 25.14
CA LYS A 402 69.97 -37.31 24.19
C LYS A 402 69.37 -37.85 22.88
N SER A 403 69.82 -37.22 21.78
CA SER A 403 70.74 -37.81 20.80
C SER A 403 71.45 -36.72 20.02
#